data_AF-A0A7R7T4X0-F1
#
_entry.id   AF-A0A7R7T4X0-F1
#
_cell.length_a   1.000
_cell.length_b   1.000
_cell.length_c   1.000
_cell.angle_alpha   90.00
_cell.angle_beta   90.00
_cell.angle_gamma   90.00
#
_symmetry.space_group_name_H-M   'P 1'
#
loop_
_entity.id
_entity.type
_entity.pdbx_description
1 polymer ?
#
loop_
_entity_poly.entity_id
_entity_poly.type
_entity_poly.pdbx_seq_one_letter_code
_entity_poly.pdbx_strand_id
1 'polypeptide(L)'
;MNKTEITPREVFDDVLQIEDHAEVALDPEQRALLASDVSWLEYRAEFRRQMIKQGFLKHPWRSIFEADMIFTLIGHKWLQGEILTVKQVATYFEAFTSDVTITRHIDDMVASGTLVRSPDPKDRRRLLLMPTQRLFEIGRIFLQARKEIARRHGYVYDPARASVGE
;
A
#
# COMPACT_ATOMS: atom_id res chain seq x y z
N MET A 1 2.61 36.83 22.32
CA MET A 1 3.85 36.07 22.08
C MET A 1 3.85 34.91 23.07
N ASN A 2 3.19 33.79 22.72
CA ASN A 2 3.15 32.63 23.61
C ASN A 2 4.49 31.91 23.55
N LYS A 3 5.16 31.82 24.70
CA LYS A 3 6.33 30.97 24.88
C LYS A 3 5.89 29.53 24.62
N THR A 4 6.45 28.91 23.60
CA THR A 4 6.45 27.46 23.45
C THR A 4 7.18 26.91 24.67
N GLU A 5 6.44 26.42 25.67
CA GLU A 5 7.03 25.62 26.73
C GLU A 5 7.53 24.34 26.07
N ILE A 6 8.85 24.27 25.91
CA ILE A 6 9.52 23.06 25.44
C ILE A 6 9.51 22.12 26.63
N THR A 7 8.67 21.09 26.57
CA THR A 7 8.64 20.03 27.58
C THR A 7 10.08 19.49 27.76
N PRO A 8 10.61 19.41 29.00
CA PRO A 8 11.97 18.96 29.23
C PRO A 8 12.20 17.56 28.64
N ARG A 9 13.39 17.32 28.08
CA ARG A 9 13.76 16.04 27.44
C ARG A 9 13.52 14.83 28.36
N GLU A 10 13.77 15.00 29.65
CA GLU A 10 13.61 13.97 30.68
C GLU A 10 12.15 13.49 30.81
N VAL A 11 11.15 14.35 30.55
CA VAL A 11 9.72 14.02 30.62
C VAL A 11 9.26 13.18 29.42
N PHE A 12 9.96 13.26 28.28
CA PHE A 12 9.64 12.44 27.10
C PHE A 12 10.11 10.99 27.22
N ASP A 13 11.11 10.74 28.07
CA ASP A 13 11.74 9.43 28.22
C ASP A 13 11.12 8.61 29.37
N ASP A 14 10.19 9.20 30.14
CA ASP A 14 9.46 8.52 31.22
C ASP A 14 8.46 7.50 30.69
N VAL A 15 8.42 6.32 31.34
CA VAL A 15 7.46 5.26 31.00
C VAL A 15 6.09 5.63 31.56
N LEU A 16 5.11 5.79 30.66
CA LEU A 16 3.72 6.02 31.03
C LEU A 16 3.16 4.87 31.88
N GLN A 17 2.41 5.20 32.92
CA GLN A 17 1.64 4.20 33.66
C GLN A 17 0.33 3.87 32.91
N ILE A 18 -0.26 2.71 33.17
CA ILE A 18 -1.45 2.23 32.45
C ILE A 18 -2.63 3.19 32.67
N GLU A 19 -2.70 3.76 33.87
CA GLU A 19 -3.74 4.67 34.33
C GLU A 19 -3.71 5.99 33.54
N ASP A 20 -2.54 6.40 33.03
CA ASP A 20 -2.32 7.70 32.37
C ASP A 20 -2.81 7.73 30.90
N HIS A 21 -3.31 6.62 30.36
CA HIS A 21 -3.66 6.50 28.93
C HIS A 21 -4.66 7.57 28.44
N ALA A 22 -5.57 8.01 29.31
CA ALA A 22 -6.55 9.05 29.01
C ALA A 22 -5.93 10.45 29.03
N GLU A 23 -4.87 10.65 29.80
CA GLU A 23 -4.20 11.93 30.04
C GLU A 23 -3.08 12.22 29.04
N VAL A 24 -2.68 11.23 28.23
CA VAL A 24 -1.73 11.44 27.12
C VAL A 24 -2.19 12.62 26.26
N ALA A 25 -1.29 13.60 26.10
CA ALA A 25 -1.53 14.86 25.42
C ALA A 25 -1.60 14.72 23.88
N LEU A 26 -2.51 13.87 23.41
CA LEU A 26 -2.94 13.79 22.02
C LEU A 26 -4.34 14.38 21.90
N ASP A 27 -4.50 15.31 20.97
CA ASP A 27 -5.80 15.87 20.64
C ASP A 27 -6.70 14.81 19.95
N PRO A 28 -8.02 15.06 19.82
CA PRO A 28 -8.93 14.12 19.20
C PRO A 28 -8.58 13.76 17.74
N GLU A 29 -8.02 14.68 16.96
CA GLU A 29 -7.66 14.43 15.56
C GLU A 29 -6.42 13.53 15.47
N GLN A 30 -5.42 13.76 16.31
CA GLN A 30 -4.24 12.91 16.44
C GLN A 30 -4.61 11.48 16.89
N ARG A 31 -5.51 11.36 17.86
CA ARG A 31 -6.04 10.05 18.30
C ARG A 31 -6.81 9.35 17.17
N ALA A 32 -7.57 10.09 16.37
CA ALA A 32 -8.27 9.55 15.22
C ALA A 32 -7.31 9.08 14.11
N LEU A 33 -6.21 9.81 13.87
CA LEU A 33 -5.15 9.38 12.94
C LEU A 33 -4.51 8.06 13.39
N LEU A 34 -4.16 7.92 14.68
CA LEU A 34 -3.66 6.65 15.21
C LEU A 34 -4.65 5.50 15.01
N ALA A 35 -5.94 5.73 15.27
CA ALA A 35 -6.98 4.74 15.04
C ALA A 35 -7.10 4.36 13.54
N SER A 36 -6.91 5.32 12.63
CA SER A 36 -6.88 5.07 11.19
C SER A 36 -5.70 4.19 10.79
N ASP A 37 -4.51 4.43 11.32
CA ASP A 37 -3.31 3.63 11.04
C ASP A 37 -3.47 2.18 11.54
N VAL A 38 -4.02 2.01 12.74
CA VAL A 38 -4.35 0.68 13.28
C VAL A 38 -5.40 -0.02 12.42
N SER A 39 -6.48 0.69 12.06
CA SER A 39 -7.54 0.15 11.18
C SER A 39 -6.97 -0.30 9.84
N TRP A 40 -6.03 0.47 9.28
CA TRP A 40 -5.33 0.10 8.05
C TRP A 40 -4.54 -1.22 8.24
N LEU A 41 -3.77 -1.36 9.31
CA LEU A 41 -3.03 -2.59 9.60
C LEU A 41 -3.94 -3.81 9.73
N GLU A 42 -5.04 -3.68 10.48
CA GLU A 42 -6.01 -4.75 10.69
C GLU A 42 -6.65 -5.19 9.39
N TYR A 43 -7.11 -4.22 8.58
CA TYR A 43 -7.64 -4.45 7.24
C TYR A 43 -6.64 -5.24 6.37
N ARG A 44 -5.37 -4.81 6.32
CA ARG A 44 -4.33 -5.46 5.51
C ARG A 44 -4.03 -6.88 5.98
N ALA A 45 -3.98 -7.09 7.30
CA ALA A 45 -3.77 -8.40 7.89
C ALA A 45 -4.92 -9.37 7.60
N GLU A 46 -6.17 -8.89 7.69
CA GLU A 46 -7.35 -9.68 7.38
C GLU A 46 -7.40 -10.08 5.90
N PHE A 47 -7.13 -9.13 5.00
CA PHE A 47 -7.04 -9.39 3.57
C PHE A 47 -6.03 -10.50 3.27
N ARG A 48 -4.82 -10.41 3.85
CA ARG A 48 -3.79 -11.45 3.69
C ARG A 48 -4.28 -12.82 4.15
N ARG A 49 -4.87 -12.91 5.34
CA ARG A 49 -5.41 -14.18 5.87
C ARG A 49 -6.47 -14.77 4.92
N GLN A 50 -7.35 -13.93 4.38
CA GLN A 50 -8.38 -14.35 3.43
C GLN A 50 -7.78 -14.89 2.13
N MET A 51 -6.79 -14.20 1.55
CA MET A 51 -6.14 -14.63 0.30
C MET A 51 -5.37 -15.95 0.45
N ILE A 52 -4.76 -16.20 1.62
CA ILE A 52 -4.12 -17.49 1.93
C ILE A 52 -5.19 -18.58 1.99
N LYS A 53 -6.26 -18.36 2.76
CA LYS A 53 -7.36 -19.31 2.93
C LYS A 53 -8.01 -19.69 1.59
N GLN A 54 -8.13 -18.73 0.67
CA GLN A 54 -8.71 -18.94 -0.66
C GLN A 54 -7.72 -19.55 -1.67
N GLY A 55 -6.46 -19.79 -1.29
CA GLY A 55 -5.47 -20.42 -2.16
C GLY A 55 -4.99 -19.53 -3.31
N PHE A 56 -5.15 -18.21 -3.22
CA PHE A 56 -4.57 -17.28 -4.20
C PHE A 56 -3.06 -17.10 -3.99
N LEU A 57 -2.56 -17.40 -2.80
CA LEU A 57 -1.16 -17.25 -2.39
C LEU A 57 -0.53 -18.63 -2.18
N LYS A 58 -0.43 -19.42 -3.26
CA LYS A 58 0.16 -20.78 -3.23
C LYS A 58 1.69 -20.80 -3.23
N HIS A 59 2.32 -19.76 -3.80
CA HIS A 59 3.77 -19.57 -3.73
C HIS A 59 4.09 -18.50 -2.68
N PRO A 60 5.20 -18.64 -1.93
CA PRO A 60 5.62 -17.61 -0.99
C PRO A 60 6.13 -16.43 -1.80
N TRP A 61 5.25 -15.48 -2.10
CA TRP A 61 5.67 -14.13 -2.44
C TRP A 61 6.55 -13.65 -1.29
N ARG A 62 7.81 -13.32 -1.59
CA ARG A 62 8.85 -13.02 -0.59
C ARG A 62 8.37 -11.98 0.43
N SER A 63 7.60 -11.01 -0.05
CA SER A 63 6.77 -10.09 0.73
C SER A 63 5.47 -9.85 -0.03
N ILE A 64 4.36 -10.31 0.52
CA ILE A 64 3.05 -10.05 -0.06
C ILE A 64 2.68 -8.56 -0.05
N PHE A 65 3.18 -7.81 0.93
CA PHE A 65 2.89 -6.39 1.04
C PHE A 65 3.52 -5.61 -0.11
N GLU A 66 4.81 -5.81 -0.36
CA GLU A 66 5.53 -5.18 -1.46
C GLU A 66 4.89 -5.57 -2.80
N ALA A 67 4.61 -6.86 -2.99
CA ALA A 67 3.95 -7.37 -4.19
C ALA A 67 2.57 -6.73 -4.44
N ASP A 68 1.71 -6.67 -3.42
CA ASP A 68 0.39 -6.06 -3.56
C ASP A 68 0.45 -4.54 -3.78
N MET A 69 1.47 -3.87 -3.24
CA MET A 69 1.70 -2.44 -3.50
C MET A 69 2.22 -2.21 -4.92
N ILE A 70 3.14 -3.03 -5.43
CA ILE A 70 3.60 -2.97 -6.82
C ILE A 70 2.42 -3.22 -7.77
N PHE A 71 1.60 -4.23 -7.47
CA PHE A 71 0.37 -4.52 -8.19
C PHE A 71 -0.55 -3.29 -8.24
N THR A 72 -0.79 -2.67 -7.07
CA THR A 72 -1.69 -1.53 -6.92
C THR A 72 -1.15 -0.33 -7.70
N LEU A 73 0.15 -0.04 -7.60
CA LEU A 73 0.81 1.04 -8.32
C LEU A 73 0.70 0.86 -9.84
N ILE A 74 1.12 -0.29 -10.37
CA ILE A 74 1.12 -0.55 -11.82
C ILE A 74 -0.31 -0.52 -12.36
N GLY A 75 -1.24 -1.19 -11.68
CA GLY A 75 -2.65 -1.22 -12.09
C GLY A 75 -3.27 0.18 -12.10
N HIS A 76 -3.04 0.98 -11.05
CA HIS A 76 -3.55 2.34 -10.97
C HIS A 76 -2.95 3.24 -12.06
N LYS A 77 -1.63 3.25 -12.22
CA LYS A 77 -0.95 4.09 -13.23
C LYS A 77 -1.37 3.73 -14.65
N TRP A 78 -1.52 2.43 -14.94
CA TRP A 78 -2.04 1.98 -16.22
C TRP A 78 -3.43 2.54 -16.53
N LEU A 79 -4.34 2.52 -15.55
CA LEU A 79 -5.70 3.07 -15.72
C LEU A 79 -5.71 4.58 -15.96
N GLN A 80 -4.65 5.28 -15.56
CA GLN A 80 -4.43 6.71 -15.84
C GLN A 80 -3.70 6.96 -17.17
N GLY A 81 -3.38 5.91 -17.94
CA GLY A 81 -2.63 6.01 -19.19
C GLY A 81 -1.10 6.13 -19.01
N GLU A 82 -0.58 5.92 -17.79
CA GLU A 82 0.84 5.96 -17.49
C GLU A 82 1.43 4.52 -17.45
N ILE A 83 2.49 4.29 -18.21
CA ILE A 83 3.19 2.99 -18.26
C ILE A 83 4.57 3.13 -17.60
N LEU A 84 4.83 2.31 -16.60
CA LEU A 84 6.05 2.37 -15.80
C LEU A 84 7.14 1.44 -16.31
N THR A 85 8.39 1.79 -16.02
CA THR A 85 9.55 0.90 -16.11
C THR A 85 9.90 0.32 -14.74
N VAL A 86 10.76 -0.71 -14.69
CA VAL A 86 11.31 -1.25 -13.42
C VAL A 86 11.94 -0.15 -12.57
N LYS A 87 12.74 0.73 -13.18
CA LYS A 87 13.42 1.83 -12.48
C LYS A 87 12.41 2.80 -11.86
N GLN A 88 11.37 3.17 -12.61
CA GLN A 88 10.33 4.05 -12.09
C GLN A 88 9.58 3.40 -10.93
N VAL A 89 9.25 2.11 -11.02
CA VAL A 89 8.66 1.38 -9.88
C VAL A 89 9.62 1.41 -8.69
N ALA A 90 10.91 1.12 -8.87
CA ALA A 90 11.88 1.15 -7.77
C ALA A 90 11.95 2.51 -7.06
N THR A 91 11.88 3.62 -7.79
CA THR A 91 11.84 4.98 -7.20
C THR A 91 10.65 5.20 -6.26
N TYR A 92 9.47 4.61 -6.53
CA TYR A 92 8.34 4.70 -5.58
C TYR A 92 8.60 3.96 -4.26
N PHE A 93 9.54 3.01 -4.26
CA PHE A 93 9.80 2.11 -3.14
C PHE A 93 11.14 2.34 -2.46
N GLU A 94 11.95 3.30 -2.93
CA GLU A 94 13.34 3.50 -2.52
C GLU A 94 13.50 3.76 -1.00
N ALA A 95 12.50 4.39 -0.38
CA ALA A 95 12.48 4.63 1.06
C ALA A 95 12.12 3.40 1.90
N PHE A 96 11.58 2.34 1.28
CA PHE A 96 11.02 1.18 1.98
C PHE A 96 11.81 -0.10 1.75
N THR A 97 12.45 -0.26 0.59
CA THR A 97 13.13 -1.50 0.21
C THR A 97 14.16 -1.26 -0.90
N SER A 98 14.97 -2.28 -1.19
CA SER A 98 16.02 -2.19 -2.20
C SER A 98 15.51 -2.42 -3.63
N ASP A 99 16.18 -1.81 -4.61
CA ASP A 99 15.96 -2.06 -6.05
C ASP A 99 16.02 -3.55 -6.41
N VAL A 100 16.89 -4.31 -5.73
CA VAL A 100 17.04 -5.76 -5.92
C VAL A 100 15.77 -6.49 -5.49
N THR A 101 15.17 -6.09 -4.38
CA THR A 101 13.90 -6.64 -3.89
C THR A 101 12.78 -6.36 -4.87
N ILE A 102 12.67 -5.11 -5.35
CA ILE A 102 11.65 -4.71 -6.34
C ILE A 102 11.80 -5.48 -7.65
N THR A 103 13.03 -5.60 -8.16
CA THR A 103 13.30 -6.35 -9.39
C THR A 103 12.84 -7.80 -9.27
N ARG A 104 13.14 -8.46 -8.14
CA ARG A 104 12.69 -9.83 -7.86
C ARG A 104 11.18 -9.97 -7.83
N HIS A 105 10.45 -9.04 -7.21
CA HIS A 105 8.97 -9.06 -7.24
C HIS A 105 8.43 -8.92 -8.65
N ILE A 106 9.02 -8.04 -9.46
CA ILE A 106 8.60 -7.86 -10.84
C ILE A 106 8.91 -9.12 -11.67
N ASP A 107 10.06 -9.78 -11.43
CA ASP A 107 10.37 -11.07 -12.05
C ASP A 107 9.33 -12.14 -11.68
N ASP A 108 8.96 -12.24 -10.41
CA ASP A 108 7.93 -13.17 -9.94
C ASP A 108 6.57 -12.85 -10.61
N MET A 109 6.22 -11.56 -10.77
CA MET A 109 5.01 -11.13 -11.47
C MET A 109 5.03 -11.47 -12.97
N VAL A 110 6.17 -11.28 -13.64
CA VAL A 110 6.35 -11.68 -15.04
C VAL A 110 6.24 -13.20 -15.19
N ALA A 111 6.90 -13.96 -14.32
CA ALA A 111 6.83 -15.42 -14.31
C ALA A 111 5.40 -15.93 -14.05
N SER A 112 4.62 -15.23 -13.22
CA SER A 112 3.20 -15.53 -12.96
C SER A 112 2.24 -15.11 -14.09
N GLY A 113 2.74 -14.41 -15.12
CA GLY A 113 1.97 -13.90 -16.25
C GLY A 113 1.08 -12.69 -15.92
N THR A 114 1.31 -12.00 -14.80
CA THR A 114 0.58 -10.76 -14.46
C THR A 114 1.20 -9.52 -15.09
N LEU A 115 2.50 -9.57 -15.41
CA LEU A 115 3.20 -8.51 -16.13
C LEU A 115 3.93 -9.06 -17.36
N VAL A 116 4.15 -8.21 -18.34
CA VAL A 116 5.04 -8.46 -19.48
C VAL A 116 6.02 -7.30 -19.61
N ARG A 117 7.28 -7.59 -19.89
CA ARG A 117 8.28 -6.59 -20.28
C ARG A 117 8.18 -6.38 -21.79
N SER A 118 7.84 -5.17 -22.21
CA SER A 118 7.76 -4.80 -23.63
C SER A 118 8.77 -3.70 -23.94
N PRO A 119 9.52 -3.76 -25.06
CA PRO A 119 10.31 -2.63 -25.53
C PRO A 119 9.44 -1.39 -25.73
N ASP A 120 9.93 -0.23 -25.32
CA ASP A 120 9.29 1.06 -25.63
C ASP A 120 9.40 1.30 -27.16
N PRO A 121 8.30 1.60 -27.86
CA PRO A 121 8.34 1.91 -29.29
C PRO A 121 9.26 3.09 -29.65
N LYS A 122 9.50 4.02 -28.70
CA LYS A 122 10.33 5.21 -28.90
C LYS A 122 11.79 4.97 -28.52
N ASP A 123 12.07 4.00 -27.65
CA ASP A 123 13.42 3.59 -27.25
C ASP A 123 13.45 2.10 -26.91
N ARG A 124 13.90 1.27 -27.85
CA ARG A 124 13.91 -0.19 -27.68
C ARG A 124 14.82 -0.68 -26.53
N ARG A 125 15.70 0.17 -25.99
CA ARG A 125 16.53 -0.15 -24.81
C ARG A 125 15.75 0.00 -23.51
N ARG A 126 14.65 0.74 -23.52
CA ARG A 126 13.76 0.93 -22.38
C ARG A 126 12.69 -0.16 -22.39
N LEU A 127 12.55 -0.86 -21.27
CA LEU A 127 11.53 -1.90 -21.08
C LEU A 127 10.39 -1.37 -20.22
N LEU A 128 9.20 -1.34 -20.81
CA LEU A 128 7.94 -0.98 -20.18
C LEU A 128 7.32 -2.22 -19.49
N LEU A 129 6.71 -2.00 -18.33
CA LEU A 129 5.95 -3.00 -17.59
C LEU A 129 4.48 -2.92 -18.00
N MET A 130 4.08 -3.85 -18.86
CA MET A 130 2.72 -3.94 -19.36
C MET A 130 1.91 -4.88 -18.46
N PRO A 131 0.84 -4.41 -17.80
CA PRO A 131 -0.07 -5.31 -17.10
C PRO A 131 -0.83 -6.19 -18.09
N THR A 132 -1.04 -7.45 -17.73
CA THR A 132 -1.88 -8.37 -18.50
C THR A 132 -3.32 -8.33 -18.00
N GLN A 133 -4.25 -8.91 -18.77
CA GLN A 133 -5.63 -9.10 -18.32
C GLN A 133 -5.71 -9.88 -16.99
N ARG A 134 -4.81 -10.85 -16.80
CA ARG A 134 -4.70 -11.65 -15.57
C ARG A 134 -4.46 -10.79 -14.34
N LEU A 135 -3.66 -9.73 -14.46
CA LEU A 135 -3.45 -8.77 -13.39
C LEU A 135 -4.78 -8.16 -12.95
N PHE A 136 -5.59 -7.65 -13.87
CA PHE A 136 -6.87 -7.02 -13.51
C PHE A 136 -7.92 -8.01 -13.03
N GLU A 137 -7.93 -9.25 -13.52
CA GLU A 137 -8.85 -10.29 -13.04
C GLU A 137 -8.58 -10.68 -11.58
N ILE A 138 -7.31 -10.95 -11.25
CA ILE A 138 -6.88 -11.19 -9.87
C ILE A 138 -7.11 -9.93 -9.03
N GLY A 139 -6.78 -8.77 -9.61
CA GLY A 139 -7.00 -7.45 -9.04
C GLY A 139 -8.42 -7.20 -8.61
N ARG A 140 -9.40 -7.57 -9.44
CA ARG A 140 -10.82 -7.40 -9.14
C ARG A 140 -11.24 -8.19 -7.91
N ILE A 141 -10.77 -9.44 -7.79
CA ILE A 141 -11.04 -10.28 -6.62
C ILE A 141 -10.42 -9.64 -5.38
N PHE A 142 -9.17 -9.17 -5.49
CA PHE A 142 -8.46 -8.53 -4.38
C PHE A 142 -9.12 -7.22 -3.96
N LEU A 143 -9.47 -6.35 -4.92
CA LEU A 143 -10.14 -5.08 -4.69
C LEU A 143 -11.53 -5.27 -4.09
N GLN A 144 -12.28 -6.29 -4.52
CA GLN A 144 -13.58 -6.61 -3.94
C GLN A 144 -13.44 -7.00 -2.47
N ALA A 145 -12.53 -7.93 -2.15
CA ALA A 145 -12.25 -8.31 -0.76
C ALA A 145 -11.77 -7.12 0.07
N ARG A 146 -10.85 -6.31 -0.48
CA ARG A 146 -10.36 -5.09 0.19
C ARG A 146 -11.47 -4.11 0.49
N LYS A 147 -12.37 -3.85 -0.46
CA LYS A 147 -13.55 -2.97 -0.28
C LYS A 147 -14.48 -3.50 0.83
N GLU A 148 -14.75 -4.79 0.85
CA GLU A 148 -15.62 -5.42 1.86
C GLU A 148 -15.01 -5.37 3.27
N ILE A 149 -13.70 -5.63 3.38
CA ILE A 149 -12.97 -5.50 4.65
C ILE A 149 -12.93 -4.04 5.09
N ALA A 150 -12.50 -3.12 4.21
CA ALA A 150 -12.37 -1.71 4.54
C ALA A 150 -13.69 -1.11 5.06
N ARG A 151 -14.83 -1.47 4.45
CA ARG A 151 -16.16 -1.03 4.94
C ARG A 151 -16.47 -1.48 6.36
N ARG A 152 -16.02 -2.67 6.75
CA ARG A 152 -16.15 -3.16 8.14
C ARG A 152 -15.26 -2.40 9.12
N HIS A 153 -14.16 -1.83 8.61
CA HIS A 153 -13.22 -0.97 9.33
C HIS A 153 -13.53 0.53 9.17
N GLY A 154 -14.77 0.88 8.83
CA GLY A 154 -15.24 2.27 8.80
C GLY A 154 -14.99 3.04 7.52
N TYR A 155 -14.47 2.43 6.45
CA TYR A 155 -14.38 3.08 5.15
C TYR A 155 -15.77 3.37 4.57
N VAL A 156 -16.05 4.64 4.30
CA VAL A 156 -17.26 5.10 3.62
C VAL A 156 -16.87 5.72 2.28
N TYR A 157 -17.49 5.24 1.20
CA TYR A 157 -17.33 5.85 -0.12
C TYR A 157 -18.34 6.98 -0.29
N ASP A 158 -17.85 8.21 -0.46
CA ASP A 158 -18.66 9.38 -0.77
C ASP A 158 -18.45 9.78 -2.25
N PRO A 159 -19.42 9.50 -3.14
CA PRO A 159 -19.29 9.79 -4.56
C PRO A 159 -19.20 11.30 -4.86
N ALA A 160 -19.84 12.15 -4.04
CA ALA A 160 -19.84 13.60 -4.27
C ALA A 160 -18.48 14.24 -3.97
N ARG A 161 -17.74 13.68 -3.02
CA ARG A 161 -16.34 14.07 -2.76
C ARG A 161 -15.37 13.41 -3.76
N ALA A 162 -15.65 12.17 -4.17
CA ALA A 162 -14.79 11.45 -5.10
C ALA A 162 -14.73 12.08 -6.50
N SER A 163 -15.85 12.64 -6.99
CA SER A 163 -15.92 13.28 -8.32
C SER A 163 -15.17 14.60 -8.45
N VAL A 164 -14.58 15.13 -7.38
CA VAL A 164 -13.83 16.39 -7.36
C VAL A 164 -12.31 16.16 -7.45
N GLY A 165 -11.87 14.90 -7.33
CA GLY A 165 -10.45 14.52 -7.27
C GLY A 165 -9.89 13.77 -8.49
N GLU A 166 -10.68 13.61 -9.55
CA GLU A 166 -10.24 13.13 -10.88
C GLU A 166 -10.23 14.29 -11.87
#